data_AF-A0A2E4IXR8-F1
#
_entry.id   AF-A0A2E4IXR8-F1
#
_cell.length_a   1.000
_cell.length_b   1.000
_cell.length_c   1.000
_cell.angle_alpha   90.00
_cell.angle_beta   90.00
_cell.angle_gamma   90.00
#
_symmetry.space_group_name_H-M   'P 1'
#
loop_
_entity.id
_entity.type
_entity.pdbx_description
1 polymer ?
#
loop_
_entity_poly.entity_id
_entity_poly.type
_entity_poly.pdbx_seq_one_letter_code
_entity_poly.pdbx_strand_id
1 'polypeptide(L)'
;MKKTGLFPSLPENVIPAACADYPIARAITTGGGSPPVGGNAISLLKTGEEAYHALEKGILEAKHCIHITTFIIGRDEVGRRVFELLAQRAKEGIQVRLLIDAVGCMFIFKSFFKAIKEAGGEVQWFMPVLPFTSRSSANLRNHGKIAIFDQHTAIVGGHNIANQYIGPEPYHQC
;
A
#
# COMPACT_ATOMS: atom_id res chain seq x y z
N MET A 1 -19.33 -16.98 4.02
CA MET A 1 -17.88 -17.00 4.29
C MET A 1 -17.63 -16.26 5.60
N LYS A 2 -17.08 -16.93 6.62
CA LYS A 2 -16.67 -16.25 7.86
C LYS A 2 -15.50 -15.33 7.53
N LYS A 3 -15.65 -14.02 7.74
CA LYS A 3 -14.53 -13.09 7.70
C LYS A 3 -13.63 -13.46 8.87
N THR A 4 -12.53 -14.16 8.63
CA THR A 4 -11.43 -14.22 9.59
C THR A 4 -10.93 -12.79 9.71
N GLY A 5 -11.30 -12.11 10.80
CA GLY A 5 -10.82 -10.77 11.08
C GLY A 5 -9.32 -10.86 11.30
N LEU A 6 -8.55 -10.47 10.29
CA LEU A 6 -7.14 -10.13 10.45
C LEU A 6 -7.09 -8.81 11.19
N PHE A 7 -7.46 -8.84 12.47
CA PHE A 7 -7.09 -7.81 13.42
C PHE A 7 -5.81 -8.33 14.05
N PRO A 8 -4.64 -7.69 13.85
CA PRO A 8 -3.53 -7.96 14.73
C PRO A 8 -4.02 -7.75 16.16
N SER A 9 -3.65 -8.63 17.09
CA SER A 9 -3.85 -8.37 18.52
C SER A 9 -2.94 -7.19 18.87
N LEU A 10 -3.45 -5.98 18.68
CA LEU A 10 -2.80 -4.79 19.16
C LEU A 10 -2.78 -4.89 20.69
N PRO A 11 -1.68 -4.51 21.35
CA PRO A 11 -1.73 -4.31 22.79
C PRO A 11 -2.89 -3.36 23.10
N GLU A 12 -3.52 -3.53 24.26
CA GLU A 12 -4.49 -2.57 24.79
C GLU A 12 -3.94 -1.15 24.67
N ASN A 13 -4.81 -0.12 24.68
CA ASN A 13 -4.47 1.31 24.56
C ASN A 13 -3.58 1.84 25.70
N VAL A 14 -2.43 1.21 25.89
CA VAL A 14 -1.42 1.41 26.91
C VAL A 14 -0.18 1.79 26.14
N ILE A 15 0.23 3.05 26.28
CA ILE A 15 1.52 3.49 25.75
C ILE A 15 2.59 2.73 26.54
N PRO A 16 3.50 1.99 25.88
CA PRO A 16 4.61 1.35 26.58
C PRO A 16 5.40 2.36 27.41
N ALA A 17 5.87 1.98 28.59
CA ALA A 17 6.62 2.88 29.48
C ALA A 17 7.81 3.56 28.77
N ALA A 18 8.51 2.83 27.90
CA ALA A 18 9.61 3.35 27.09
C ALA A 18 9.19 4.47 26.10
N CYS A 19 7.91 4.60 25.79
CA CYS A 19 7.35 5.60 24.89
C CYS A 19 6.52 6.67 25.62
N ALA A 20 6.29 6.53 26.93
CA ALA A 20 5.36 7.37 27.70
C ALA A 20 5.78 8.85 27.74
N ASP A 21 7.09 9.11 27.71
CA ASP A 21 7.65 10.47 27.77
C ASP A 21 7.65 11.18 26.41
N TYR A 22 7.34 10.49 25.31
CA TYR A 22 7.29 11.11 23.98
C TYR A 22 5.93 11.80 23.75
N PRO A 23 5.89 13.14 23.56
CA PRO A 23 4.63 13.86 23.36
C PRO A 23 3.83 13.34 22.16
N ILE A 24 4.52 12.88 21.12
CA ILE A 24 3.89 12.32 19.92
C ILE A 24 3.16 10.99 20.19
N ALA A 25 3.70 10.14 21.08
CA ALA A 25 3.04 8.89 21.45
C ALA A 25 1.69 9.18 22.13
N ARG A 26 1.68 10.14 23.06
CA ARG A 26 0.46 10.60 23.75
C ARG A 26 -0.54 11.23 22.78
N ALA A 27 -0.07 12.06 21.85
CA ALA A 27 -0.94 12.71 20.86
C ALA A 27 -1.64 11.68 19.95
N ILE A 28 -0.89 10.70 19.43
CA ILE A 28 -1.43 9.65 18.56
C ILE A 28 -2.48 8.82 19.31
N THR A 29 -2.18 8.34 20.53
CA THR A 29 -3.11 7.48 21.26
C THR A 29 -4.35 8.22 21.75
N THR A 30 -4.21 9.47 22.19
CA THR A 30 -5.36 10.30 22.61
C THR A 30 -6.29 10.59 21.42
N GLY A 31 -5.73 10.67 20.22
CA GLY A 31 -6.48 10.81 18.96
C GLY A 31 -7.12 9.51 18.45
N GLY A 32 -7.06 8.41 19.19
CA GLY A 32 -7.61 7.10 18.79
C GLY A 32 -6.69 6.29 17.89
N GLY A 33 -5.44 6.71 17.70
CA GLY A 33 -4.41 5.91 17.04
C GLY A 33 -3.91 4.78 17.94
N SER A 34 -3.31 3.76 17.35
CA SER A 34 -2.72 2.65 18.09
C SER A 34 -1.49 3.11 18.89
N PRO A 35 -1.22 2.54 20.08
CA PRO A 35 -0.01 2.83 20.83
C PRO A 35 1.24 2.46 20.04
N PRO A 36 2.36 3.20 20.22
CA PRO A 36 3.62 2.83 19.61
C PRO A 36 4.05 1.46 20.13
N VAL A 37 4.62 0.64 19.24
CA VAL A 37 5.15 -0.67 19.57
C VAL A 37 6.67 -0.68 19.33
N GLY A 38 7.41 -1.31 20.24
CA GLY A 38 8.86 -1.48 20.13
C GLY A 38 9.26 -2.60 19.18
N GLY A 39 10.57 -2.77 18.96
CA GLY A 39 11.11 -3.88 18.14
C GLY A 39 11.08 -3.67 16.62
N ASN A 40 10.71 -2.46 16.16
CA ASN A 40 10.70 -2.11 14.75
C ASN A 40 12.08 -1.62 14.28
N ALA A 41 12.45 -1.96 13.05
CA ALA A 41 13.57 -1.37 12.33
C ALA A 41 13.01 -0.49 11.21
N ILE A 42 13.61 0.70 11.01
CA ILE A 42 13.18 1.66 10.01
C ILE A 42 14.37 2.02 9.13
N SER A 43 14.16 1.94 7.81
CA SER A 43 15.11 2.40 6.79
C SER A 43 14.44 3.46 5.93
N LEU A 44 15.14 4.58 5.71
CA LEU A 44 14.65 5.65 4.83
C LEU A 44 15.04 5.34 3.38
N LEU A 45 14.04 5.29 2.51
CA LEU A 45 14.19 5.20 1.06
C LEU A 45 14.19 6.62 0.51
N LYS A 46 15.36 7.11 0.08
CA LYS A 46 15.60 8.51 -0.27
C LYS A 46 15.27 8.83 -1.71
N THR A 47 15.26 7.82 -2.57
CA THR A 47 15.03 7.98 -4.01
C THR A 47 13.88 7.11 -4.49
N GLY A 48 13.33 7.46 -5.65
CA GLY A 48 12.33 6.64 -6.34
C GLY A 48 12.85 5.24 -6.66
N GLU A 49 14.13 5.14 -7.07
CA GLU A 49 14.79 3.88 -7.38
C GLU A 49 14.95 2.99 -6.14
N GLU A 50 15.34 3.55 -4.99
CA GLU A 50 15.37 2.82 -3.71
C GLU A 50 13.98 2.29 -3.33
N ALA A 51 12.93 3.11 -3.55
CA ALA A 51 11.56 2.70 -3.32
C ALA A 51 11.10 1.58 -4.26
N TYR A 52 11.47 1.64 -5.54
CA TYR A 52 11.17 0.59 -6.51
C TYR A 52 11.85 -0.73 -6.17
N HIS A 53 13.15 -0.71 -5.86
CA HIS A 53 13.88 -1.92 -5.50
C HIS A 53 13.36 -2.54 -4.19
N ALA A 54 13.02 -1.71 -3.20
CA ALA A 54 12.40 -2.21 -1.97
C ALA A 54 11.03 -2.85 -2.25
N LEU A 55 10.21 -2.24 -3.12
CA LEU A 55 8.91 -2.78 -3.51
C LEU A 55 9.06 -4.10 -4.28
N GLU A 56 9.93 -4.15 -5.29
CA GLU A 56 10.20 -5.36 -6.08
C GLU A 56 10.72 -6.49 -5.18
N LYS A 57 11.69 -6.19 -4.31
CA LYS A 57 12.24 -7.15 -3.35
C LYS A 57 11.14 -7.70 -2.43
N GLY A 58 10.32 -6.82 -1.85
CA GLY A 58 9.21 -7.25 -0.98
C GLY A 58 8.23 -8.19 -1.70
N ILE A 59 7.89 -7.90 -2.96
CA ILE A 59 7.01 -8.76 -3.76
C ILE A 59 7.64 -10.14 -3.99
N LEU A 60 8.92 -10.18 -4.36
CA LEU A 60 9.64 -11.42 -4.65
C LEU A 60 9.86 -12.28 -3.39
N GLU A 61 10.09 -11.66 -2.24
CA GLU A 61 10.40 -12.35 -1.00
C GLU A 61 9.17 -12.84 -0.23
N ALA A 62 8.02 -12.17 -0.38
CA ALA A 62 6.78 -12.46 0.37
C ALA A 62 6.35 -13.93 0.26
N LYS A 63 6.05 -14.59 1.38
CA LYS A 63 5.75 -16.04 1.45
C LYS A 63 4.28 -16.36 1.67
N HIS A 64 3.48 -15.41 2.12
CA HIS A 64 2.09 -15.64 2.54
C HIS A 64 1.14 -14.63 1.92
N CYS A 65 1.42 -13.33 2.05
CA CYS A 65 0.52 -12.30 1.56
C CYS A 65 1.22 -10.99 1.15
N ILE A 66 0.57 -10.30 0.21
CA ILE A 66 0.94 -8.99 -0.29
C ILE A 66 -0.32 -8.13 -0.29
N HIS A 67 -0.29 -7.01 0.41
CA HIS A 67 -1.40 -6.05 0.46
C HIS A 67 -0.90 -4.68 0.05
N ILE A 68 -1.42 -4.13 -1.05
CA ILE A 68 -0.99 -2.84 -1.57
C ILE A 68 -2.20 -1.91 -1.71
N THR A 69 -2.03 -0.69 -1.23
CA THR A 69 -2.89 0.43 -1.61
C THR A 69 -2.06 1.56 -2.19
N THR A 70 -2.55 2.15 -3.28
CA THR A 70 -1.92 3.28 -3.96
C THR A 70 -2.99 4.15 -4.62
N PHE A 71 -2.64 5.42 -4.84
CA PHE A 71 -3.52 6.38 -5.49
C PHE A 71 -3.37 6.31 -7.01
N ILE A 72 -2.13 6.40 -7.52
CA ILE A 72 -1.82 6.34 -8.96
C ILE A 72 -1.07 5.05 -9.28
N ILE A 73 -1.41 4.48 -10.43
CA ILE A 73 -0.65 3.43 -11.12
C ILE A 73 -0.33 3.95 -12.53
N GLY A 74 0.92 3.77 -12.95
CA GLY A 74 1.39 4.09 -14.29
C GLY A 74 1.08 2.95 -15.27
N ARG A 75 0.74 3.29 -16.52
CA ARG A 75 0.72 2.34 -17.64
C ARG A 75 2.08 2.26 -18.34
N ASP A 76 3.14 2.45 -17.58
CA ASP A 76 4.54 2.47 -18.00
C ASP A 76 5.24 1.16 -17.65
N GLU A 77 6.54 1.08 -17.89
CA GLU A 77 7.35 -0.11 -17.60
C GLU A 77 7.36 -0.48 -16.13
N VAL A 78 7.47 0.51 -15.23
CA VAL A 78 7.45 0.32 -13.77
C VAL A 78 6.13 -0.28 -13.33
N GLY A 79 5.02 0.34 -13.74
CA GLY A 79 3.69 -0.14 -13.39
C GLY A 79 3.42 -1.53 -13.95
N ARG A 80 3.78 -1.80 -15.21
CA ARG A 80 3.63 -3.14 -15.80
C ARG A 80 4.45 -4.19 -15.06
N ARG A 81 5.73 -3.91 -14.80
CA ARG A 81 6.64 -4.84 -14.13
C ARG A 81 6.16 -5.21 -12.74
N VAL A 82 5.76 -4.23 -11.93
CA VAL A 82 5.19 -4.49 -10.59
C VAL A 82 3.94 -5.38 -10.69
N PHE A 83 3.05 -5.12 -11.65
CA PHE A 83 1.81 -5.88 -11.82
C PHE A 83 2.02 -7.30 -12.35
N GLU A 84 2.99 -7.49 -13.23
CA GLU A 84 3.41 -8.81 -13.70
C GLU A 84 3.94 -9.66 -12.55
N LEU A 85 4.80 -9.08 -11.71
CA LEU A 85 5.29 -9.75 -10.51
C LEU A 85 4.15 -10.12 -9.56
N LEU A 86 3.23 -9.20 -9.29
CA LEU A 86 2.08 -9.48 -8.44
C LEU A 86 1.19 -10.61 -9.00
N ALA A 87 0.95 -10.62 -10.31
CA ALA A 87 0.21 -11.70 -10.96
C ALA A 87 0.95 -13.05 -10.85
N GLN A 88 2.27 -13.04 -11.02
CA GLN A 88 3.09 -14.22 -10.83
C GLN A 88 2.99 -14.75 -9.38
N ARG A 89 3.16 -13.89 -8.38
CA ARG A 89 3.06 -14.30 -6.96
C ARG A 89 1.66 -14.84 -6.64
N ALA A 90 0.61 -14.22 -7.16
CA ALA A 90 -0.76 -14.73 -7.01
C ALA A 90 -0.91 -16.15 -7.59
N LYS A 91 -0.36 -16.39 -8.78
CA LYS A 91 -0.37 -17.71 -9.44
C LYS A 91 0.38 -18.77 -8.63
N GLU A 92 1.41 -18.37 -7.91
CA GLU A 92 2.20 -19.22 -7.01
C GLU A 92 1.49 -19.47 -5.65
N GLY A 93 0.28 -18.96 -5.47
CA GLY A 93 -0.55 -19.17 -4.28
C GLY A 93 -0.38 -18.12 -3.18
N ILE A 94 0.40 -17.07 -3.42
CA ILE A 94 0.54 -15.94 -2.49
C ILE A 94 -0.76 -15.12 -2.51
N GLN A 95 -1.27 -14.75 -1.33
CA GLN A 95 -2.46 -13.91 -1.25
C GLN A 95 -2.14 -12.47 -1.66
N VAL A 96 -2.54 -12.08 -2.87
CA VAL A 96 -2.34 -10.71 -3.37
C VAL A 96 -3.64 -9.93 -3.28
N ARG A 97 -3.64 -8.80 -2.57
CA ARG A 97 -4.79 -7.88 -2.48
C ARG A 97 -4.40 -6.46 -2.82
N LEU A 98 -5.13 -5.86 -3.74
CA LEU A 98 -4.94 -4.48 -4.18
C LEU A 98 -6.17 -3.64 -3.86
N LEU A 99 -5.96 -2.50 -3.20
CA LEU A 99 -6.97 -1.47 -3.00
C LEU A 99 -6.55 -0.20 -3.76
N ILE A 100 -7.21 0.07 -4.88
CA ILE A 100 -6.82 1.11 -5.83
C ILE A 100 -7.79 2.28 -5.77
N ASP A 101 -7.27 3.50 -5.71
CA ASP A 101 -8.12 4.69 -5.78
C ASP A 101 -8.71 4.89 -7.20
N ALA A 102 -10.04 4.93 -7.29
CA ALA A 102 -10.73 5.02 -8.59
C ALA A 102 -10.50 6.33 -9.35
N VAL A 103 -10.20 7.45 -8.66
CA VAL A 103 -9.92 8.74 -9.29
C VAL A 103 -8.48 8.77 -9.79
N GLY A 104 -7.51 8.42 -8.93
CA GLY A 104 -6.11 8.40 -9.31
C GLY A 104 -5.79 7.41 -10.45
N CYS A 105 -6.64 6.41 -10.63
CA CYS A 105 -6.55 5.41 -11.70
C CYS A 105 -7.69 5.47 -12.74
N MET A 106 -8.38 6.62 -12.88
CA MET A 106 -9.56 6.73 -13.76
C MET A 106 -9.28 6.45 -15.24
N PHE A 107 -8.03 6.64 -15.69
CA PHE A 107 -7.58 6.38 -17.07
C PHE A 107 -6.95 4.99 -17.26
N ILE A 108 -6.97 4.15 -16.22
CA ILE A 108 -6.52 2.75 -16.32
C ILE A 108 -7.71 1.87 -16.65
N PHE A 109 -7.58 1.11 -17.75
CA PHE A 109 -8.57 0.11 -18.12
C PHE A 109 -8.57 -1.04 -17.12
N LYS A 110 -9.76 -1.54 -16.77
CA LYS A 110 -9.93 -2.72 -15.89
C LYS A 110 -9.18 -3.97 -16.40
N SER A 111 -8.86 -4.02 -17.70
CA SER A 111 -8.04 -5.07 -18.32
C SER A 111 -6.61 -5.10 -17.78
N PHE A 112 -6.07 -3.98 -17.30
CA PHE A 112 -4.75 -3.90 -16.68
C PHE A 112 -4.63 -4.82 -15.45
N PHE A 113 -5.73 -4.98 -14.71
CA PHE A 113 -5.80 -5.82 -13.51
C PHE A 113 -6.25 -7.26 -13.80
N LYS A 114 -6.50 -7.60 -15.08
CA LYS A 114 -7.08 -8.89 -15.46
C LYS A 114 -6.15 -10.05 -15.10
N ALA A 115 -4.87 -9.94 -15.41
CA ALA A 115 -3.88 -10.97 -15.12
C ALA A 115 -3.80 -11.31 -13.62
N ILE A 116 -3.83 -10.30 -12.75
CA ILE A 116 -3.84 -10.51 -11.29
C ILE A 116 -5.09 -11.26 -10.84
N LYS A 117 -6.27 -10.84 -11.32
CA LYS A 117 -7.54 -11.49 -10.95
C LYS A 117 -7.62 -12.93 -11.46
N GLU A 118 -7.16 -13.18 -12.69
CA GLU A 118 -7.11 -14.53 -13.27
C GLU A 118 -6.09 -15.43 -12.55
N ALA A 119 -5.02 -14.85 -12.02
CA ALA A 119 -4.06 -15.54 -11.16
C ALA A 119 -4.55 -15.78 -9.73
N GLY A 120 -5.79 -15.39 -9.38
CA GLY A 120 -6.37 -15.59 -8.05
C GLY A 120 -6.19 -14.41 -7.08
N GLY A 121 -5.60 -13.30 -7.52
CA GLY A 121 -5.48 -12.08 -6.73
C GLY A 121 -6.80 -11.30 -6.62
N GLU A 122 -6.92 -10.51 -5.55
CA GLU A 122 -8.09 -9.68 -5.29
C GLU A 122 -7.77 -8.21 -5.62
N VAL A 123 -8.61 -7.58 -6.44
CA VAL A 123 -8.47 -6.15 -6.78
C VAL A 123 -9.77 -5.43 -6.52
N GLN A 124 -9.74 -4.43 -5.65
CA GLN A 124 -10.89 -3.61 -5.27
C GLN A 124 -10.62 -2.13 -5.51
N TRP A 125 -11.69 -1.39 -5.79
CA TRP A 125 -11.65 0.04 -6.07
C TRP A 125 -12.14 0.82 -4.86
N PHE A 126 -11.30 1.70 -4.33
CA PHE A 126 -11.69 2.65 -3.30
C PHE A 126 -12.51 3.78 -3.92
N MET A 127 -13.71 4.00 -3.37
CA MET A 127 -14.68 5.01 -3.77
C MET A 127 -14.85 5.11 -5.30
N PRO A 128 -15.64 4.20 -5.90
CA PRO A 128 -15.95 4.21 -7.33
C PRO A 128 -16.36 5.61 -7.80
N VAL A 129 -15.88 6.03 -8.98
CA VAL A 129 -16.11 7.38 -9.53
C VAL A 129 -17.60 7.65 -9.77
N LEU A 130 -18.41 6.61 -9.95
CA LEU A 130 -19.84 6.71 -10.19
C LEU A 130 -20.65 5.95 -9.14
N PRO A 131 -21.79 6.51 -8.69
CA PRO A 131 -22.31 7.84 -9.02
C PRO A 131 -21.52 8.98 -8.32
N PHE A 132 -21.42 10.14 -8.97
CA PHE A 132 -20.82 11.36 -8.39
C PHE A 132 -21.72 11.91 -7.27
N THR A 133 -21.64 11.34 -6.07
CA THR A 133 -22.61 11.65 -5.01
C THR A 133 -22.34 12.97 -4.26
N SER A 134 -21.19 13.64 -4.42
CA SER A 134 -20.97 15.05 -4.01
C SER A 134 -19.55 15.56 -4.34
N ARG A 135 -19.32 16.88 -4.27
CA ARG A 135 -17.95 17.47 -4.26
C ARG A 135 -17.12 17.03 -3.04
N SER A 136 -17.78 16.71 -1.92
CA SER A 136 -17.13 16.28 -0.69
C SER A 136 -16.50 14.88 -0.81
N SER A 137 -17.09 13.98 -1.63
CA SER A 137 -16.53 12.66 -1.89
C SER A 137 -15.29 12.69 -2.80
N ALA A 138 -15.06 13.78 -3.54
CA ALA A 138 -13.85 13.97 -4.32
C ALA A 138 -12.61 14.29 -3.46
N ASN A 139 -12.80 14.85 -2.26
CA ASN A 139 -11.70 15.16 -1.32
C ASN A 139 -11.38 14.00 -0.38
N LEU A 140 -12.34 13.10 -0.14
CA LEU A 140 -12.15 11.90 0.69
C LEU A 140 -11.54 10.76 -0.17
N ARG A 141 -10.34 10.96 -0.72
CA ARG A 141 -9.66 9.92 -1.52
C ARG A 141 -8.69 9.12 -0.68
N ASN A 142 -8.47 7.87 -1.07
CA ASN A 142 -7.40 7.08 -0.48
C ASN A 142 -6.08 7.53 -1.09
N HIS A 143 -5.41 8.47 -0.41
CA HIS A 143 -4.09 8.95 -0.78
C HIS A 143 -2.96 8.14 -0.12
N GLY A 144 -3.29 7.03 0.55
CA GLY A 144 -2.30 6.12 1.11
C GLY A 144 -1.46 5.47 0.00
N LYS A 145 -0.16 5.36 0.24
CA LYS A 145 0.75 4.50 -0.52
C LYS A 145 1.41 3.56 0.48
N ILE A 146 0.86 2.36 0.57
CA ILE A 146 1.25 1.37 1.57
C ILE A 146 1.36 0.04 0.85
N ALA A 147 2.51 -0.62 1.01
CA ALA A 147 2.71 -2.01 0.63
C ALA A 147 3.07 -2.80 1.88
N ILE A 148 2.32 -3.86 2.18
CA ILE A 148 2.55 -4.75 3.32
C ILE A 148 2.85 -6.14 2.79
N PHE A 149 3.91 -6.75 3.30
CA PHE A 149 4.37 -8.09 2.97
C PHE A 149 4.34 -8.95 4.23
N ASP A 150 3.66 -10.09 4.15
CA ASP A 150 3.55 -11.11 5.21
C ASP A 150 3.13 -10.58 6.58
N GLN A 151 2.44 -9.42 6.63
CA GLN A 151 2.04 -8.72 7.85
C GLN A 151 3.22 -8.35 8.78
N HIS A 152 4.43 -8.27 8.22
CA HIS A 152 5.66 -8.03 8.97
C HIS A 152 6.44 -6.82 8.43
N THR A 153 6.55 -6.72 7.11
CA THR A 153 7.30 -5.63 6.46
C THR A 153 6.33 -4.68 5.78
N ALA A 154 6.48 -3.38 6.02
CA ALA A 154 5.68 -2.35 5.38
C ALA A 154 6.56 -1.28 4.71
N ILE A 155 6.18 -0.88 3.51
CA ILE A 155 6.68 0.31 2.83
C ILE A 155 5.56 1.35 2.87
N VAL A 156 5.85 2.53 3.41
CA VAL A 156 4.93 3.66 3.50
C VAL A 156 5.61 4.92 2.99
N GLY A 157 4.87 5.81 2.33
CA GLY A 157 5.44 7.08 1.88
C GLY A 157 4.58 7.84 0.88
N GLY A 158 5.24 8.70 0.10
CA GLY A 158 4.60 9.57 -0.89
C GLY A 158 4.61 9.05 -2.33
N HIS A 159 5.44 8.07 -2.65
CA HIS A 159 5.63 7.59 -4.02
C HIS A 159 4.45 6.74 -4.51
N ASN A 160 3.91 7.07 -5.68
CA ASN A 160 2.97 6.19 -6.39
C ASN A 160 3.73 5.19 -7.26
N ILE A 161 3.02 4.22 -7.84
CA ILE A 161 3.62 3.18 -8.68
C ILE A 161 3.56 3.61 -10.15
N ALA A 162 4.48 4.48 -10.57
CA ALA A 162 4.66 4.89 -11.97
C ALA A 162 6.10 5.38 -12.18
N ASN A 163 6.55 5.43 -13.44
CA ASN A 163 7.91 5.80 -13.82
C ASN A 163 8.34 7.16 -13.23
N GLN A 164 7.43 8.13 -13.28
CA GLN A 164 7.65 9.47 -12.78
C GLN A 164 7.82 9.58 -11.25
N TYR A 165 7.56 8.50 -10.49
CA TYR A 165 7.69 8.47 -9.03
C TYR A 165 8.78 7.52 -8.54
N ILE A 166 8.90 6.35 -9.15
CA ILE A 166 9.83 5.28 -8.71
C ILE A 166 10.66 4.70 -9.85
N GLY A 167 10.61 5.29 -11.05
CA GLY A 167 11.45 4.91 -12.17
C GLY A 167 12.89 5.44 -12.08
N PRO A 168 13.74 5.10 -13.07
CA PRO A 168 15.14 5.56 -13.13
C PRO A 168 15.28 7.08 -13.29
N GLU A 169 14.27 7.75 -13.86
CA GLU A 169 14.19 9.22 -13.90
C GLU A 169 12.90 9.68 -13.18
N PRO A 170 12.89 9.68 -11.83
CA PRO A 170 11.75 10.22 -11.10
C PRO A 170 11.71 11.74 -11.28
N TYR A 171 10.55 12.37 -11.11
CA TYR A 171 10.48 13.83 -11.03
C TYR A 171 11.50 14.32 -10.00
N HIS A 172 12.42 15.20 -10.41
CA HIS A 172 13.13 16.06 -9.49
C HIS A 172 12.08 16.93 -8.80
N GLN A 173 11.64 16.53 -7.61
CA GLN A 173 10.91 17.45 -6.75
C GLN A 173 11.96 18.47 -6.29
N CYS A 174 11.87 19.69 -6.86
CA CYS A 174 12.65 20.84 -6.42
C CYS A 174 12.51 21.09 -4.92
#